data_AF-A0A226E8E7-F1
#
_entry.id   AF-A0A226E8E7-F1
#
_cell.length_a   1.000
_cell.length_b   1.000
_cell.length_c   1.000
_cell.angle_alpha   90.00
_cell.angle_beta   90.00
_cell.angle_gamma   90.00
#
_symmetry.space_group_name_H-M   'P 1'
#
loop_
_entity.id
_entity.type
_entity.pdbx_description
1 polymer ?
#
loop_
_entity_poly.entity_id
_entity_poly.type
_entity_poly.pdbx_seq_one_letter_code
_entity_poly.pdbx_strand_id
1 'polypeptide(L)'
;MTICTISLRYQIASPVEGWNVTIHGLDNERKEKFLNKFPKFQQKTEDVAVFLGPEEEPTFRHGSWQNDEPILHIISVSFLNTLAFLGFQVKDCISKRDNQTGKTTMWTLELQ
;
A
#
# COMPACT_ATOMS: atom_id res chain seq x y z
N MET A 1 -8.28 -10.79 -18.28
CA MET A 1 -7.03 -10.71 -17.51
C MET A 1 -7.16 -9.55 -16.55
N THR A 2 -7.25 -9.81 -15.25
CA THR A 2 -7.48 -8.77 -14.24
C THR A 2 -6.14 -8.39 -13.61
N ILE A 3 -5.75 -7.13 -13.77
CA ILE A 3 -4.51 -6.57 -13.22
C ILE A 3 -4.85 -5.72 -12.01
N CYS A 4 -4.12 -5.91 -10.92
CA CYS A 4 -4.16 -5.08 -9.73
C CYS A 4 -2.79 -4.43 -9.56
N THR A 5 -2.75 -3.16 -9.15
CA THR A 5 -1.48 -2.49 -8.83
C THR A 5 -1.54 -1.94 -7.42
N ILE A 6 -0.46 -2.12 -6.67
CA ILE A 6 -0.24 -1.45 -5.39
C ILE A 6 0.87 -0.44 -5.59
N SER A 7 0.66 0.82 -5.24
CA SER A 7 1.69 1.84 -5.28
C SER A 7 1.87 2.44 -3.89
N LEU A 8 3.07 2.27 -3.34
CA LEU A 8 3.58 2.95 -2.15
C LEU A 8 4.33 4.19 -2.62
N ARG A 9 3.87 5.39 -2.26
CA ARG A 9 4.49 6.67 -2.64
C ARG A 9 4.76 7.50 -1.40
N TYR A 10 5.96 8.05 -1.28
CA TYR A 10 6.22 9.10 -0.31
C TYR A 10 5.70 10.44 -0.84
N GLN A 11 4.93 11.16 -0.03
CA GLN A 11 4.39 12.45 -0.38
C GLN A 11 5.00 13.54 0.50
N ILE A 12 5.67 14.48 -0.15
CA ILE A 12 6.22 15.70 0.45
C ILE A 12 5.27 16.85 0.12
N ALA A 13 4.08 16.87 0.73
CA ALA A 13 3.14 17.97 0.55
C ALA A 13 2.42 18.30 1.86
N SER A 14 2.55 19.56 2.32
CA SER A 14 1.80 20.09 3.46
C SER A 14 0.29 19.90 3.22
N PRO A 15 -0.50 19.42 4.19
CA PRO A 15 -0.20 19.31 5.62
C PRO A 15 0.28 17.92 6.10
N VAL A 16 0.53 16.96 5.21
CA VAL A 16 0.87 15.58 5.61
C VAL A 16 2.09 15.07 4.84
N GLU A 17 3.21 15.00 5.54
CA GLU A 17 4.40 14.27 5.11
C GLU A 17 4.25 12.79 5.53
N GLY A 18 4.48 11.87 4.59
CA GLY A 18 4.35 10.45 4.87
C GLY A 18 4.23 9.59 3.63
N TRP A 19 3.93 8.33 3.87
CA TRP A 19 3.80 7.31 2.84
C TRP A 19 2.34 7.03 2.56
N ASN A 20 1.96 6.98 1.29
CA ASN A 20 0.61 6.66 0.84
C ASN A 20 0.64 5.35 0.06
N VAL A 21 -0.29 4.46 0.38
CA VAL A 21 -0.49 3.22 -0.37
C VAL A 21 -1.80 3.32 -1.13
N THR A 22 -1.71 3.09 -2.43
CA THR A 22 -2.85 3.11 -3.36
C THR A 22 -3.00 1.74 -3.97
N ILE A 23 -4.24 1.24 -4.09
CA ILE A 23 -4.55 -0.02 -4.74
C ILE A 23 -5.52 0.26 -5.89
N HIS A 24 -5.17 -0.14 -7.10
CA HIS A 24 -6.00 0.00 -8.30
C HIS A 24 -6.28 -1.37 -8.92
N GLY A 25 -7.40 -1.50 -9.65
CA GLY A 25 -7.72 -2.70 -10.41
C GLY A 25 -8.47 -3.80 -9.65
N LEU A 26 -8.93 -3.52 -8.42
CA LEU A 26 -9.91 -4.37 -7.72
C LEU A 26 -11.32 -3.99 -8.17
N ASP A 27 -12.12 -4.98 -8.57
CA ASP A 27 -13.57 -4.81 -8.69
C ASP A 27 -14.25 -4.65 -7.32
N ASN A 28 -15.53 -4.30 -7.32
CA ASN A 28 -16.28 -4.02 -6.09
C ASN A 28 -16.30 -5.21 -5.12
N GLU A 29 -16.47 -6.44 -5.62
CA GLU A 29 -16.53 -7.64 -4.79
C GLU A 29 -15.18 -7.91 -4.11
N ARG A 30 -14.08 -7.84 -4.88
CA ARG A 30 -12.72 -8.05 -4.35
C ARG A 30 -12.28 -6.92 -3.45
N LYS A 31 -12.68 -5.68 -3.74
CA LYS A 31 -12.45 -4.52 -2.86
C LYS A 31 -13.14 -4.72 -1.52
N GLU A 32 -14.41 -5.14 -1.51
CA GLU A 32 -15.14 -5.43 -0.28
C GLU A 32 -14.49 -6.58 0.50
N LYS A 33 -14.13 -7.69 -0.17
CA LYS A 33 -13.40 -8.80 0.48
C LYS A 33 -12.04 -8.37 1.03
N PHE A 34 -11.32 -7.52 0.30
CA PHE A 34 -10.05 -6.94 0.76
C PHE A 34 -10.29 -6.12 2.03
N LEU A 35 -11.24 -5.19 2.04
CA LEU A 35 -11.55 -4.35 3.20
C LEU A 35 -12.08 -5.16 4.41
N ASN A 36 -12.87 -6.21 4.17
CA ASN A 36 -13.36 -7.09 5.23
C ASN A 36 -12.24 -7.95 5.84
N LYS A 37 -11.27 -8.37 5.02
CA LYS A 37 -10.15 -9.21 5.44
C LYS A 37 -8.95 -8.42 5.93
N PHE A 38 -8.86 -7.16 5.55
CA PHE A 38 -7.93 -6.17 6.02
C PHE A 38 -8.64 -5.32 7.09
N PRO A 39 -8.92 -5.87 8.29
CA PRO A 39 -9.64 -5.14 9.32
C PRO A 39 -8.88 -3.86 9.63
N LYS A 40 -9.61 -2.73 9.72
CA LYS A 40 -9.13 -1.38 10.06
C LYS A 40 -7.84 -1.44 10.88
N PHE A 41 -6.72 -1.35 10.17
CA PHE A 41 -5.42 -1.69 10.71
C PHE A 41 -4.90 -0.49 11.51
N GLN A 42 -5.40 -0.30 12.73
CA GLN A 42 -4.75 0.59 13.69
C GLN A 42 -3.55 -0.13 14.32
N GLN A 43 -2.58 -0.53 13.51
CA GLN A 43 -1.28 -0.87 14.07
C GLN A 43 -0.56 0.46 14.29
N LYS A 44 -0.58 0.93 15.54
CA LYS A 44 0.41 1.88 16.02
C LYS A 44 1.69 1.09 16.28
N THR A 45 2.66 1.19 15.39
CA THR A 45 4.05 1.08 15.83
C THR A 45 4.46 2.42 16.44
N GLU A 46 5.52 2.46 17.25
CA GLU A 46 6.00 3.71 17.86
C GLU A 46 6.30 4.80 16.82
N ASP A 47 6.56 4.40 15.56
CA ASP A 47 7.02 5.28 14.48
C ASP A 47 6.03 5.51 13.32
N VAL A 48 4.97 4.70 13.17
CA VAL A 48 4.08 4.75 11.99
C VAL A 48 2.62 4.54 12.37
N ALA A 49 1.75 5.44 11.90
CA ALA A 49 0.30 5.33 12.05
C ALA A 49 -0.38 5.11 10.69
N VAL A 50 -1.11 4.00 10.56
CA VAL A 50 -1.85 3.63 9.34
C VAL A 50 -3.32 4.03 9.48
N PHE A 51 -3.84 4.75 8.50
CA PHE A 51 -5.25 5.14 8.41
C PHE A 51 -5.88 4.50 7.19
N LEU A 52 -6.86 3.62 7.39
CA LEU A 52 -7.66 3.02 6.31
C LEU A 52 -9.13 3.35 6.55
N GLY A 53 -9.69 4.20 5.70
CA GLY A 53 -11.14 4.43 5.63
C GLY A 53 -11.80 3.47 4.65
N PRO A 54 -13.12 3.23 4.75
CA PRO A 54 -13.88 2.41 3.78
C PRO A 54 -13.81 2.95 2.34
N GLU A 55 -13.53 4.25 2.19
CA GLU A 55 -13.31 4.92 0.90
C GLU A 55 -11.95 5.65 0.83
N GLU A 56 -11.11 5.53 1.87
CA GLU A 56 -9.84 6.25 1.93
C GLU A 56 -8.67 5.30 1.67
N GLU A 57 -7.68 5.78 0.93
CA GLU A 57 -6.44 5.07 0.68
C GLU A 57 -5.61 4.93 1.96
N PRO A 58 -4.98 3.77 2.21
CA PRO A 58 -4.13 3.58 3.38
C PRO A 58 -3.00 4.62 3.43
N THR A 59 -3.08 5.50 4.43
CA THR A 59 -2.09 6.55 4.64
C THR A 59 -1.24 6.22 5.87
N PHE A 60 0.08 6.21 5.71
CA PHE A 60 1.07 6.00 6.75
C PHE A 60 1.65 7.37 7.11
N ARG A 61 1.16 7.96 8.20
CA ARG A 61 1.64 9.26 8.67
C ARG A 61 2.93 9.06 9.46
N HIS A 62 3.91 9.91 9.19
CA HIS A 62 5.27 9.87 9.74
C HIS A 62 6.13 8.75 9.13
N GLY A 63 7.44 8.99 9.12
CA GLY A 63 8.43 8.15 8.43
C GLY A 63 9.30 9.00 7.50
N SER A 64 10.60 8.70 7.49
CA SER A 64 11.52 9.29 6.51
C SER A 64 11.38 8.58 5.17
N TRP A 65 11.45 9.31 4.06
CA TRP A 65 11.55 8.69 2.73
C TRP A 65 12.79 7.79 2.58
N GLN A 66 13.79 7.96 3.45
CA GLN A 66 15.02 7.19 3.48
C GLN A 66 14.85 5.82 4.16
N ASN A 67 13.82 5.65 5.00
CA ASN A 67 13.56 4.40 5.71
C ASN A 67 12.10 3.97 5.54
N ASP A 68 11.87 3.10 4.56
CA ASP A 68 10.56 2.51 4.28
C ASP A 68 10.44 1.05 4.70
N GLU A 69 11.44 0.49 5.37
CA GLU A 69 11.43 -0.92 5.79
C GLU A 69 10.19 -1.31 6.62
N PRO A 70 9.74 -0.52 7.62
CA PRO A 70 8.54 -0.86 8.39
C PRO A 70 7.28 -0.91 7.50
N ILE A 71 7.23 -0.07 6.47
CA ILE A 71 6.06 0.11 5.61
C ILE A 71 6.06 -0.96 4.51
N LEU A 72 7.22 -1.24 3.93
CA LEU A 72 7.42 -2.38 3.03
C LEU A 72 7.06 -3.69 3.73
N HIS A 73 7.40 -3.84 5.01
CA HIS A 73 7.02 -5.02 5.79
C HIS A 73 5.50 -5.14 5.91
N ILE A 74 4.79 -4.06 6.27
CA ILE A 74 3.32 -4.06 6.34
C ILE A 74 2.69 -4.38 4.97
N ILE A 75 3.20 -3.79 3.88
CA ILE A 75 2.71 -4.11 2.53
C ILE A 75 2.93 -5.58 2.19
N SER A 76 4.13 -6.09 2.47
CA SER A 76 4.49 -7.47 2.12
C SER A 76 3.69 -8.49 2.94
N VAL A 77 3.57 -8.27 4.25
CA VAL A 77 2.92 -9.20 5.17
C VAL A 77 1.40 -9.10 5.14
N SER A 78 0.84 -7.90 4.95
CA SER A 78 -0.60 -7.70 5.07
C SER A 78 -1.27 -7.54 3.69
N PHE A 79 -0.78 -6.62 2.85
CA PHE A 79 -1.44 -6.30 1.58
C PHE A 79 -1.26 -7.41 0.54
N LEU A 80 -0.01 -7.81 0.29
CA LEU A 80 0.29 -8.83 -0.73
C LEU A 80 -0.30 -10.19 -0.33
N ASN A 81 -0.24 -10.58 0.95
CA ASN A 81 -0.85 -11.82 1.42
C ASN A 81 -2.39 -11.81 1.30
N THR A 82 -3.04 -10.67 1.57
CA THR A 82 -4.49 -10.56 1.40
C THR A 82 -4.87 -10.67 -0.07
N LEU A 83 -4.13 -10.02 -0.97
CA LEU A 83 -4.35 -10.11 -2.42
C LEU A 83 -4.05 -11.51 -2.96
N ALA A 84 -3.02 -12.19 -2.45
CA ALA A 84 -2.73 -13.58 -2.77
C ALA A 84 -3.90 -14.50 -2.43
N PHE A 85 -4.54 -14.30 -1.27
CA PHE A 85 -5.77 -15.02 -0.92
C PHE A 85 -6.94 -14.73 -1.87
N LEU A 86 -6.97 -13.55 -2.49
CA LEU A 86 -7.97 -13.19 -3.51
C LEU A 86 -7.60 -13.69 -4.91
N GLY A 87 -6.54 -14.48 -5.04
CA GLY A 87 -6.08 -15.10 -6.29
C GLY A 87 -5.09 -14.26 -7.11
N PHE A 88 -4.62 -13.13 -6.59
CA PHE A 88 -3.63 -12.31 -7.28
C PHE A 88 -2.21 -12.82 -7.03
N GLN A 89 -1.38 -12.79 -8.07
CA GLN A 89 0.06 -13.05 -7.95
C GLN A 89 0.86 -11.85 -8.39
N VAL A 90 1.91 -11.53 -7.64
CA VAL A 90 2.89 -10.51 -8.03
C VAL A 90 3.59 -10.95 -9.32
N LYS A 91 3.54 -10.11 -10.34
CA LYS A 91 4.24 -10.30 -11.62
C LYS A 91 5.46 -9.42 -11.75
N ASP A 92 5.39 -8.22 -11.18
CA ASP A 92 6.47 -7.25 -11.27
C ASP A 92 6.50 -6.35 -10.03
N CYS A 93 7.67 -5.79 -9.74
CA CYS A 93 7.90 -4.82 -8.70
C CYS A 93 8.93 -3.79 -9.17
N ILE A 94 8.50 -2.53 -9.29
CA ILE A 94 9.35 -1.43 -9.74
C ILE A 94 9.46 -0.41 -8.62
N SER A 95 10.69 -0.06 -8.25
CA SER A 95 10.96 1.03 -7.32
C SER A 95 11.70 2.16 -8.02
N LYS A 96 11.22 3.39 -7.84
CA LYS A 96 11.85 4.63 -8.31
C LYS A 96 12.11 5.53 -7.12
N ARG A 97 13.29 6.14 -7.11
CA ARG A 97 13.71 7.11 -6.10
C ARG A 97 14.10 8.40 -6.80
N ASP A 98 13.60 9.50 -6.28
CA ASP A 98 13.88 10.85 -6.73
C ASP A 98 14.11 11.73 -5.50
N ASN A 99 15.22 12.45 -5.47
CA ASN A 99 15.59 13.32 -4.36
C ASN A 99 14.64 14.53 -4.22
N GLN A 100 13.84 14.85 -5.25
CA GLN A 100 12.85 15.93 -5.23
C GLN A 100 11.44 15.45 -4.87
N THR A 101 11.04 14.27 -5.37
CA THR A 101 9.65 13.77 -5.23
C THR A 101 9.50 12.60 -4.26
N GLY A 102 10.61 12.11 -3.68
CA GLY A 102 10.64 11.02 -2.70
C GLY A 102 10.86 9.65 -3.34
N LYS A 103 10.29 8.60 -2.74
CA LYS A 103 10.41 7.22 -3.22
C LYS A 103 9.02 6.66 -3.56
N THR A 104 8.94 5.93 -4.66
CA THR A 104 7.74 5.21 -5.09
C THR A 104 8.09 3.76 -5.36
N THR A 105 7.34 2.82 -4.81
CA THR A 105 7.44 1.39 -5.11
C THR A 105 6.07 0.91 -5.60
N MET A 106 6.04 0.24 -6.73
CA MET A 106 4.83 -0.25 -7.36
C MET A 106 4.93 -1.75 -7.60
N TRP A 107 3.93 -2.49 -7.12
CA TRP A 107 3.74 -3.91 -7.40
C TRP A 107 2.63 -4.06 -8.43
N THR A 108 2.90 -4.84 -9.48
CA THR A 108 1.90 -5.27 -10.44
C THR A 108 1.51 -6.70 -10.12
N LEU A 109 0.23 -6.95 -9.93
CA LEU A 109 -0.34 -8.24 -9.65
C LEU A 109 -1.34 -8.64 -10.73
N GLU A 110 -1.42 -9.94 -10.99
CA GLU A 110 -2.34 -10.50 -11.98
C GLU A 110 -3.18 -11.60 -11.32
N LEU A 111 -4.48 -11.58 -11.59
CA LEU A 111 -5.42 -12.62 -11.15
C LEU A 111 -5.15 -13.90 -11.96
N GLN A 112 -4.89 -14.99 -11.25
CA GLN A 112 -4.76 -16.33 -11.85
C GLN A 112 -6.11 -16.93 -12.25
#